data_AF-A0A368F244-F1
#
_entry.id   AF-A0A368F244-F1
#
_cell.length_a   1.000
_cell.length_b   1.000
_cell.length_c   1.000
_cell.angle_alpha   90.00
_cell.angle_beta   90.00
_cell.angle_gamma   90.00
#
_symmetry.space_group_name_H-M   'P 1'
#
loop_
_entity.id
_entity.type
_entity.pdbx_description
1 polymer ?
#
loop_
_entity_poly.entity_id
_entity_poly.type
_entity_poly.pdbx_seq_one_letter_code
_entity_poly.pdbx_strand_id
1 'polypeptide(L)'
;YSREYSRRNNTCYKCRRDLRCFVQNLHASLRNVLNHSRENFYYDRHFAPQTWYCDFRDHLFNYTIIKYASGEEGYLKMATDFDTLFEKAGVPSHEREAVRSELLKGSTHHTTRGSKAALYVRDLLLSNEDVLATLIEIYYHDFIEFDFPFPALSN
;
A
#
# COMPACT_ATOMS: atom_id res chain seq x y z
N TYR A 1 3.02 29.93 20.37
CA TYR A 1 1.68 29.32 20.32
C TYR A 1 0.99 29.72 19.00
N SER A 2 1.50 29.21 17.86
CA SER A 2 1.06 29.66 16.53
C SER A 2 1.56 28.73 15.41
N ARG A 3 0.99 28.86 14.21
CA ARG A 3 1.25 28.09 12.97
C ARG A 3 0.92 26.59 12.96
N GLU A 4 1.38 25.78 13.91
CA GLU A 4 1.15 24.31 13.84
C GLU A 4 -0.34 23.91 13.95
N TYR A 5 -1.09 24.53 14.86
CA TYR A 5 -2.49 24.16 15.15
C TYR A 5 -3.40 24.27 13.92
N SER A 6 -3.10 25.21 13.01
CA SER A 6 -3.86 25.43 11.76
C SER A 6 -3.75 24.26 10.77
N ARG A 7 -2.61 23.55 10.74
CA ARG A 7 -2.39 22.43 9.80
C ARG A 7 -3.20 21.16 10.16
N ARG A 8 -3.66 21.01 11.41
CA ARG A 8 -4.31 19.77 11.89
C ARG A 8 -5.77 19.60 11.42
N ASN A 9 -6.39 20.61 10.81
CA ASN A 9 -7.80 20.56 10.40
C ASN A 9 -8.05 20.07 8.96
N ASN A 10 -7.01 19.90 8.13
CA ASN A 10 -7.15 19.54 6.70
C ASN A 10 -6.56 18.18 6.31
N THR A 11 -5.95 17.44 7.25
CA THR A 11 -5.36 16.12 6.97
C THR A 11 -6.43 15.02 6.82
N CYS A 12 -6.18 14.02 5.97
CA CYS A 12 -7.01 12.82 5.80
C CYS A 12 -8.50 13.12 5.52
N TYR A 13 -8.76 13.86 4.43
CA TYR A 13 -10.10 14.23 3.95
C TYR A 13 -11.03 14.86 5.00
N LYS A 14 -10.46 15.51 6.04
CA LYS A 14 -11.17 16.13 7.19
C LYS A 14 -11.96 15.13 8.07
N CYS A 15 -11.84 13.83 7.84
CA CYS A 15 -12.64 12.78 8.51
C CYS A 15 -12.25 12.49 9.98
N ARG A 16 -11.18 13.11 10.49
CA ARG A 16 -10.65 12.99 11.88
C ARG A 16 -10.23 11.57 12.28
N ARG A 17 -11.22 10.70 12.54
CA ARG A 17 -11.07 9.28 12.94
C ARG A 17 -12.16 8.37 12.35
N ASP A 18 -13.05 8.91 11.53
CA ASP A 18 -14.10 8.14 10.86
C ASP A 18 -13.51 7.45 9.62
N LEU A 19 -13.46 6.12 9.66
CA LEU A 19 -12.92 5.28 8.58
C LEU A 19 -13.86 5.25 7.36
N ARG A 20 -15.19 5.26 7.56
CA ARG A 20 -16.15 5.27 6.45
C ARG A 20 -16.04 6.58 5.67
N CYS A 21 -16.06 7.71 6.36
CA CYS A 21 -15.80 9.02 5.77
C CYS A 21 -14.47 9.03 5.00
N PHE A 22 -13.40 8.47 5.57
CA PHE A 22 -12.08 8.46 4.94
C PHE A 22 -12.09 7.65 3.63
N VAL A 23 -12.62 6.43 3.64
CA VAL A 23 -12.66 5.55 2.46
C VAL A 23 -13.61 6.08 1.39
N GLN A 24 -14.78 6.61 1.77
CA GLN A 24 -15.72 7.23 0.83
C GLN A 24 -15.14 8.50 0.17
N ASN A 25 -14.48 9.36 0.94
CA ASN A 25 -13.84 10.56 0.38
C ASN A 25 -12.60 10.22 -0.47
N LEU A 26 -11.83 9.20 -0.10
CA LEU A 26 -10.75 8.66 -0.93
C LEU A 26 -11.30 8.15 -2.26
N HIS A 27 -12.35 7.32 -2.23
CA HIS A 27 -13.00 6.76 -3.42
C HIS A 27 -13.51 7.85 -4.38
N ALA A 28 -14.19 8.85 -3.83
CA ALA A 28 -14.64 10.01 -4.61
C ALA A 28 -13.47 10.83 -5.18
N SER A 29 -12.39 11.02 -4.42
CA SER A 29 -11.20 11.76 -4.84
C SER A 29 -10.44 11.02 -5.96
N LEU A 30 -10.22 9.72 -5.82
CA LEU A 30 -9.63 8.87 -6.87
C LEU A 30 -10.49 8.82 -8.14
N ARG A 31 -11.82 8.69 -8.02
CA ARG A 31 -12.75 8.81 -9.17
C ARG A 31 -12.70 10.20 -9.80
N ASN A 32 -12.45 11.26 -9.05
CA ASN A 32 -12.25 12.60 -9.61
C ASN A 32 -10.90 12.72 -10.34
N VAL A 33 -9.83 12.08 -9.89
CA VAL A 33 -8.52 12.05 -10.57
C VAL A 33 -8.61 11.37 -11.95
N LEU A 34 -9.46 10.35 -12.11
CA LEU A 34 -9.73 9.73 -13.41
C LEU A 34 -10.51 10.65 -14.38
N ASN A 35 -11.35 11.54 -13.86
CA ASN A 35 -12.24 12.41 -14.65
C ASN A 35 -11.71 13.83 -14.86
N HIS A 36 -10.81 14.32 -14.00
CA HIS A 36 -10.29 15.68 -14.00
C HIS A 36 -8.79 15.71 -13.72
N SER A 37 -8.03 16.51 -14.46
CA SER A 37 -6.57 16.38 -14.51
C SER A 37 -5.83 16.79 -13.23
N ARG A 38 -6.39 17.64 -12.37
CA ARG A 38 -5.70 18.19 -11.17
C ARG A 38 -6.64 18.64 -10.04
N GLU A 39 -6.72 17.86 -8.97
CA GLU A 39 -6.76 18.41 -7.60
C GLU A 39 -6.24 17.38 -6.57
N ASN A 40 -5.91 17.84 -5.35
CA ASN A 40 -5.50 17.10 -4.12
C ASN A 40 -4.45 15.97 -4.12
N PHE A 41 -3.89 15.59 -5.27
CA PHE A 41 -2.76 14.67 -5.56
C PHE A 41 -1.88 14.11 -4.41
N TYR A 42 -1.52 14.85 -3.35
CA TYR A 42 -0.69 14.34 -2.25
C TYR A 42 -1.32 13.13 -1.54
N TYR A 43 -2.57 13.23 -1.09
CA TYR A 43 -3.21 12.10 -0.39
C TYR A 43 -3.64 11.01 -1.35
N ASP A 44 -4.20 11.39 -2.51
CA ASP A 44 -4.58 10.44 -3.55
C ASP A 44 -3.41 9.53 -3.94
N ARG A 45 -2.19 10.07 -4.08
CA ARG A 45 -1.02 9.25 -4.44
C ARG A 45 -0.62 8.23 -3.38
N HIS A 46 -0.75 8.56 -2.10
CA HIS A 46 -0.44 7.62 -1.02
C HIS A 46 -1.45 6.47 -0.90
N PHE A 47 -2.59 6.53 -1.62
CA PHE A 47 -3.69 5.57 -1.55
C PHE A 47 -4.26 5.17 -2.93
N ALA A 48 -3.60 5.54 -4.02
CA ALA A 48 -3.94 5.09 -5.36
C ALA A 48 -3.41 3.65 -5.58
N PRO A 49 -4.13 2.81 -6.33
CA PRO A 49 -3.67 1.47 -6.70
C PRO A 49 -2.30 1.49 -7.37
N GLN A 50 -1.47 0.47 -7.12
CA GLN A 50 -0.14 0.36 -7.72
C GLN A 50 -0.22 0.22 -9.25
N THR A 51 -1.29 -0.41 -9.76
CA THR A 51 -1.63 -0.49 -11.19
C THR A 51 -1.86 0.86 -11.88
N TRP A 52 -2.01 1.98 -11.14
CA TRP A 52 -2.18 3.32 -11.72
C TRP A 52 -0.86 4.06 -12.02
N TYR A 53 0.29 3.49 -11.66
CA TYR A 53 1.59 4.15 -11.80
C TYR A 53 2.40 3.69 -13.01
N CYS A 54 3.37 4.50 -13.44
CA CYS A 54 4.42 4.11 -14.40
C CYS A 54 3.91 3.44 -15.70
N ASP A 55 2.72 3.80 -16.15
CA ASP A 55 2.02 3.20 -17.30
C ASP A 55 1.93 1.65 -17.20
N PHE A 56 1.75 1.14 -15.97
CA PHE A 56 1.93 -0.27 -15.58
C PHE A 56 1.26 -1.28 -16.51
N ARG A 57 0.01 -1.03 -16.91
CA ARG A 57 -0.74 -1.90 -17.86
C ARG A 57 0.02 -2.14 -19.17
N ASP A 58 0.65 -1.10 -19.71
CA ASP A 58 1.31 -1.14 -21.01
C ASP A 58 2.79 -1.57 -20.91
N HIS A 59 3.30 -1.74 -19.67
CA HIS A 59 4.69 -2.07 -19.37
C HIS A 59 4.87 -3.27 -18.42
N LEU A 60 3.80 -3.94 -17.98
CA LEU A 60 3.77 -5.05 -17.01
C LEU A 60 4.84 -6.13 -17.28
N PHE A 61 5.05 -6.48 -18.55
CA PHE A 61 6.03 -7.48 -18.99
C PHE A 61 7.50 -7.11 -18.71
N ASN A 62 7.79 -5.85 -18.36
CA ASN A 62 9.12 -5.39 -17.95
C ASN A 62 9.36 -5.50 -16.42
N TYR A 63 8.33 -5.80 -15.63
CA TYR A 63 8.42 -5.84 -14.16
C TYR A 63 8.71 -7.25 -13.63
N THR A 64 9.56 -7.34 -12.61
CA THR A 64 9.63 -8.50 -11.71
C THR A 64 8.85 -8.18 -10.44
N ILE A 65 7.72 -8.85 -10.21
CA ILE A 65 6.87 -8.62 -9.05
C ILE A 65 7.39 -9.42 -7.84
N ILE A 66 7.89 -8.70 -6.83
CA ILE A 66 8.28 -9.26 -5.53
C ILE A 66 7.21 -8.89 -4.51
N LYS A 67 6.37 -9.86 -4.12
CA LYS A 67 5.28 -9.63 -3.15
C LYS A 67 5.88 -9.41 -1.75
N TYR A 68 5.70 -8.20 -1.17
CA TYR A 68 6.14 -7.92 0.20
C TYR A 68 5.43 -8.84 1.19
N ALA A 69 6.21 -9.57 1.99
CA ALA A 69 5.72 -10.55 2.96
C ALA A 69 6.19 -10.26 4.38
N SER A 70 5.48 -10.83 5.36
CA SER A 70 5.42 -10.34 6.73
C SER A 70 5.74 -11.45 7.74
N GLY A 71 6.91 -11.38 8.38
CA GLY A 71 7.40 -12.40 9.31
C GLY A 71 8.64 -13.10 8.76
N GLU A 72 9.21 -14.04 9.51
CA GLU A 72 10.50 -14.67 9.19
C GLU A 72 10.53 -15.30 7.79
N GLU A 73 9.58 -16.21 7.50
CA GLU A 73 9.43 -16.83 6.17
C GLU A 73 9.21 -15.78 5.06
N GLY A 74 8.44 -14.72 5.35
CA GLY A 74 8.14 -13.66 4.41
C GLY A 74 9.36 -12.80 4.07
N TYR A 75 10.16 -12.45 5.07
CA TYR A 75 11.43 -11.74 4.87
C TYR A 75 12.45 -12.62 4.16
N LEU A 76 12.53 -13.91 4.52
CA LEU A 76 13.42 -14.88 3.87
C LEU A 76 13.06 -15.09 2.39
N LYS A 77 11.78 -15.21 2.06
CA LYS A 77 11.33 -15.30 0.67
C LYS A 77 11.68 -14.02 -0.09
N MET A 78 11.26 -12.86 0.41
CA MET A 78 11.52 -11.56 -0.22
C MET A 78 13.02 -11.31 -0.43
N ALA A 79 13.86 -11.61 0.56
CA ALA A 79 15.31 -11.47 0.47
C ALA A 79 16.00 -12.50 -0.46
N THR A 80 15.28 -13.55 -0.87
CA THR A 80 15.74 -14.55 -1.85
C THR A 80 15.23 -14.21 -3.26
N ASP A 81 14.00 -13.67 -3.37
CA ASP A 81 13.46 -13.11 -4.61
C ASP A 81 14.32 -11.93 -5.11
N PHE A 82 14.69 -11.01 -4.20
CA PHE A 82 15.59 -9.88 -4.51
C PHE A 82 17.00 -10.33 -4.88
N ASP A 83 17.59 -11.26 -4.14
CA ASP A 83 18.92 -11.81 -4.45
C ASP A 83 18.95 -12.46 -5.86
N THR A 84 17.92 -13.24 -6.18
CA THR A 84 17.72 -13.86 -7.50
C THR A 84 17.56 -12.81 -8.63
N LEU A 85 16.85 -11.71 -8.37
CA LEU A 85 16.69 -10.61 -9.32
C LEU A 85 18.01 -9.88 -9.57
N PHE A 86 18.73 -9.53 -8.50
CA PHE A 86 20.00 -8.83 -8.59
C PHE A 86 21.11 -9.70 -9.20
N GLU A 87 21.10 -11.02 -8.97
CA GLU A 87 22.03 -11.95 -9.62
C GLU A 87 21.85 -11.97 -11.15
N LYS A 88 20.61 -12.03 -11.62
CA LYS A 88 20.27 -11.93 -13.05
C LYS A 88 20.64 -10.59 -13.66
N ALA A 89 20.64 -9.52 -12.86
CA ALA A 89 21.10 -8.19 -13.26
C ALA A 89 22.64 -8.02 -13.20
N GLY A 90 23.40 -9.05 -12.81
CA GLY A 90 24.86 -9.02 -12.74
C GLY A 90 25.43 -8.33 -11.49
N VAL A 91 24.62 -8.09 -10.45
CA VAL A 91 25.06 -7.41 -9.23
C VAL A 91 26.04 -8.28 -8.43
N PRO A 92 27.20 -7.74 -8.00
CA PRO A 92 28.19 -8.46 -7.21
C PRO A 92 27.60 -9.10 -5.94
N SER A 93 28.07 -10.31 -5.60
CA SER A 93 27.57 -11.09 -4.46
C SER A 93 27.64 -10.33 -3.13
N HIS A 94 28.68 -9.52 -2.89
CA HIS A 94 28.83 -8.75 -1.65
C HIS A 94 27.79 -7.61 -1.52
N GLU A 95 27.35 -7.01 -2.62
CA GLU A 95 26.27 -6.02 -2.61
C GLU A 95 24.92 -6.71 -2.37
N ARG A 96 24.70 -7.87 -3.00
CA ARG A 96 23.51 -8.70 -2.77
C ARG A 96 23.41 -9.21 -1.34
N GLU A 97 24.52 -9.66 -0.76
CA GLU A 97 24.61 -10.11 0.63
C GLU A 97 24.28 -8.97 1.60
N ALA A 98 24.80 -7.76 1.35
CA ALA A 98 24.45 -6.57 2.13
C ALA A 98 22.93 -6.30 2.10
N VAL A 99 22.31 -6.24 0.91
CA VAL A 99 20.86 -6.03 0.78
C VAL A 99 20.06 -7.16 1.43
N ARG A 100 20.45 -8.43 1.23
CA ARG A 100 19.85 -9.60 1.86
C ARG A 100 19.90 -9.49 3.39
N SER A 101 21.03 -9.03 3.95
CA SER A 101 21.19 -8.86 5.40
C SER A 101 20.26 -7.77 5.97
N GLU A 102 20.02 -6.67 5.24
CA GLU A 102 19.07 -5.63 5.66
C GLU A 102 17.62 -6.11 5.57
N LEU A 103 17.24 -6.81 4.49
CA LEU A 103 15.88 -7.35 4.33
C LEU A 103 15.53 -8.38 5.41
N LEU A 104 16.50 -9.20 5.85
CA LEU A 104 16.32 -10.19 6.92
C LEU A 104 16.17 -9.57 8.32
N LYS A 105 16.61 -8.33 8.56
CA LYS A 105 16.28 -7.58 9.79
C LYS A 105 14.80 -7.19 9.87
N GLY A 106 14.10 -7.20 8.73
CA GLY A 106 12.66 -7.02 8.66
C GLY A 106 12.19 -5.57 8.81
N SER A 107 11.27 -5.33 9.75
CA SER A 107 10.61 -4.02 9.90
C SER A 107 11.37 -3.09 10.83
N THR A 108 11.57 -1.84 10.41
CA THR A 108 12.27 -0.84 11.22
C THR A 108 11.46 -0.43 12.46
N HIS A 109 12.14 0.06 13.49
CA HIS A 109 11.55 0.54 14.75
C HIS A 109 10.45 1.62 14.58
N HIS A 110 10.46 2.35 13.45
CA HIS A 110 9.46 3.39 13.16
C HIS A 110 8.22 2.88 12.41
N THR A 111 8.10 1.57 12.16
CA THR A 111 6.91 1.01 11.52
C THR A 111 5.70 1.04 12.45
N THR A 112 4.54 1.42 11.91
CA THR A 112 3.24 1.37 12.61
C THR A 112 2.61 -0.02 12.61
N ARG A 113 3.23 -0.99 11.93
CA ARG A 113 2.80 -2.39 11.81
C ARG A 113 2.76 -3.05 13.18
N GLY A 114 1.67 -3.76 13.49
CA GLY A 114 1.43 -4.37 14.80
C GLY A 114 1.09 -3.39 15.94
N SER A 115 1.10 -2.07 15.70
CA SER A 115 0.64 -1.10 16.70
C SER A 115 -0.86 -1.27 16.99
N LYS A 116 -1.29 -0.98 18.23
CA LYS A 116 -2.70 -1.06 18.64
C LYS A 116 -3.63 -0.23 17.74
N ALA A 117 -3.14 0.89 17.19
CA ALA A 117 -3.89 1.73 16.27
C ALA A 117 -4.06 1.08 14.88
N ALA A 118 -3.00 0.45 14.34
CA ALA A 118 -3.08 -0.25 13.06
C ALA A 118 -3.96 -1.51 13.13
N LEU A 119 -3.90 -2.25 14.24
CA LEU A 119 -4.79 -3.39 14.49
C LEU A 119 -6.26 -2.92 14.60
N TYR A 120 -6.55 -1.91 15.43
CA TYR A 120 -7.90 -1.35 15.55
C TYR A 120 -8.50 -0.88 14.21
N VAL A 121 -7.70 -0.23 13.35
CA VAL A 121 -8.16 0.19 12.02
C VAL A 121 -8.39 -1.01 11.08
N ARG A 122 -7.55 -2.05 11.16
CA ARG A 122 -7.76 -3.31 10.41
C ARG A 122 -9.06 -3.99 10.85
N ASP A 123 -9.31 -4.08 12.15
CA ASP A 123 -10.48 -4.75 12.69
C ASP A 123 -11.77 -3.97 12.33
N LEU A 124 -11.72 -2.63 12.37
CA LEU A 124 -12.81 -1.75 11.93
C LEU A 124 -13.07 -1.81 10.41
N LEU A 125 -12.03 -2.04 9.60
CA LEU A 125 -12.15 -2.24 8.15
C LEU A 125 -12.81 -3.60 7.85
N LEU A 126 -12.32 -4.68 8.47
CA LEU A 126 -12.79 -6.05 8.21
C LEU A 126 -14.18 -6.35 8.81
N SER A 127 -14.69 -5.51 9.71
CA SER A 127 -16.04 -5.63 10.29
C SER A 127 -17.08 -4.68 9.68
N ASN A 128 -16.76 -4.00 8.57
CA ASN A 128 -17.70 -3.08 7.91
C ASN A 128 -17.75 -3.33 6.39
N GLU A 129 -18.69 -4.15 5.96
CA GLU A 129 -18.81 -4.64 4.58
C GLU A 129 -18.85 -3.54 3.52
N ASP A 130 -19.65 -2.46 3.72
CA ASP A 130 -19.65 -1.31 2.78
C ASP A 130 -18.25 -0.71 2.59
N VAL A 131 -17.49 -0.57 3.69
CA VAL A 131 -16.16 0.07 3.67
C VAL A 131 -15.13 -0.89 3.08
N LEU A 132 -15.23 -2.19 3.37
CA LEU A 132 -14.40 -3.23 2.78
C LEU A 132 -14.68 -3.38 1.27
N ALA A 133 -15.95 -3.38 0.85
CA ALA A 133 -16.36 -3.42 -0.55
C ALA A 133 -15.92 -2.16 -1.31
N THR A 134 -16.05 -0.98 -0.72
CA THR A 134 -15.51 0.28 -1.32
C THR A 134 -13.99 0.20 -1.48
N LEU A 135 -13.28 -0.40 -0.52
CA LEU A 135 -11.83 -0.58 -0.60
C LEU A 135 -11.43 -1.65 -1.62
N ILE A 136 -12.21 -2.73 -1.77
CA ILE A 136 -12.05 -3.72 -2.84
C ILE A 136 -12.29 -3.07 -4.21
N GLU A 137 -13.26 -2.17 -4.36
CA GLU A 137 -13.49 -1.44 -5.62
C GLU A 137 -12.29 -0.55 -6.00
N ILE A 138 -11.70 0.16 -5.02
CA ILE A 138 -10.49 0.97 -5.24
C ILE A 138 -9.35 0.09 -5.79
N TYR A 139 -9.02 -1.01 -5.11
CA TYR A 139 -7.85 -1.84 -5.41
C TYR A 139 -8.15 -3.04 -6.31
N TYR A 140 -9.30 -3.07 -7.01
CA TYR A 140 -9.78 -4.24 -7.76
C TYR A 140 -8.75 -4.80 -8.75
N HIS A 141 -8.08 -3.92 -9.50
CA HIS A 141 -7.03 -4.31 -10.43
C HIS A 141 -5.75 -4.78 -9.73
N ASP A 142 -5.38 -4.20 -8.59
CA ASP A 142 -4.23 -4.68 -7.80
C ASP A 142 -4.45 -6.12 -7.29
N PHE A 143 -5.68 -6.51 -6.94
CA PHE A 143 -5.98 -7.89 -6.56
C PHE A 143 -5.76 -8.88 -7.72
N ILE A 144 -6.08 -8.48 -8.95
CA ILE A 144 -5.95 -9.31 -10.15
C ILE A 144 -4.51 -9.36 -10.65
N GLU A 145 -3.91 -8.19 -10.95
CA GLU A 145 -2.59 -8.10 -11.60
C GLU A 145 -1.44 -8.61 -10.70
N PHE A 146 -1.60 -8.53 -9.38
CA PHE A 146 -0.62 -9.05 -8.42
C PHE A 146 -1.00 -10.40 -7.79
N ASP A 147 -2.08 -11.05 -8.24
CA ASP A 147 -2.54 -12.36 -7.74
C ASP A 147 -2.66 -12.34 -6.18
N PHE A 148 -3.57 -11.50 -5.68
CA PHE A 148 -3.93 -11.47 -4.26
C PHE A 148 -5.37 -11.97 -4.08
N PRO A 149 -5.64 -12.80 -3.05
CA PRO A 149 -7.00 -13.23 -2.76
C PRO A 149 -7.85 -12.04 -2.33
N PHE A 150 -9.04 -11.91 -2.93
CA PHE A 150 -10.03 -10.95 -2.47
C PHE A 150 -10.42 -11.24 -1.01
N PRO A 151 -10.60 -10.21 -0.15
CA PRO A 151 -11.15 -10.39 1.18
C PRO A 151 -12.56 -10.99 1.10
N ALA A 152 -12.87 -11.93 1.98
CA ALA A 152 -14.24 -12.43 2.12
C ALA A 152 -15.13 -11.32 2.70
N LEU A 153 -16.17 -10.94 1.95
CA LEU A 153 -17.35 -10.28 2.50
C LEU A 153 -18.25 -11.37 3.12
N SER A 154 -19.06 -11.02 4.12
CA SER A 154 -20.13 -11.91 4.61
C SER A 154 -21.23 -12.02 3.55
N ASN A 155 -22.00 -13.11 3.60
CA ASN A 155 -23.22 -13.33 2.80
C ASN A 155 -24.48 -13.12 3.66
#